data_AF-A0A965J196-F1
#
_entry.id   AF-A0A965J196-F1
#
_cell.length_a   1.000
_cell.length_b   1.000
_cell.length_c   1.000
_cell.angle_alpha   90.00
_cell.angle_beta   90.00
_cell.angle_gamma   90.00
#
_symmetry.space_group_name_H-M   'P 1'
#
loop_
_entity.id
_entity.type
_entity.pdbx_description
1 polymer ?
#
loop_
_entity_poly.entity_id
_entity_poly.type
_entity_poly.pdbx_seq_one_letter_code
_entity_poly.pdbx_strand_id
1 'polypeptide(L)'
;MNKDFTAPVFLKSSNQGFYKTLNTRVTAYFSEKKLTKHANPGMVFKSFFMLSLYFSPIVISLFLSNTFLFIGLWCIAGIGMAGIGLAVMHDANHGAYS
;
A
#
# COMPACT_ATOMS: atom_id res chain seq x y z
N MET A 1 -3.53 29.23 35.19
CA MET A 1 -2.16 29.01 34.68
C MET A 1 -2.29 28.40 33.28
N ASN A 2 -2.46 29.25 32.26
CA ASN A 2 -2.50 28.82 30.86
C ASN A 2 -1.09 28.49 30.41
N LYS A 3 -0.85 27.24 30.03
CA LYS A 3 0.30 26.89 29.20
C LYS A 3 -0.25 26.72 27.79
N ASP A 4 -0.06 27.74 26.97
CA ASP A 4 -0.39 27.69 25.55
C ASP A 4 0.44 26.57 24.91
N PHE A 5 -0.25 25.58 24.35
CA PHE A 5 0.39 24.49 23.63
C PHE A 5 0.89 25.03 22.29
N THR A 6 2.21 25.03 22.10
CA THR A 6 2.83 25.28 20.80
C THR A 6 3.24 23.94 20.20
N ALA A 7 2.68 23.58 19.04
CA ALA A 7 3.04 22.35 18.36
C ALA A 7 4.55 22.36 17.99
N PRO A 8 5.27 21.23 18.14
CA PRO A 8 6.67 21.16 17.75
C PRO A 8 6.80 21.37 16.24
N VAL A 9 7.54 22.42 15.85
CA VAL A 9 7.90 22.66 14.46
C VAL A 9 9.17 21.86 14.17
N PHE A 10 9.03 20.77 13.42
CA PHE A 10 10.19 20.06 12.90
C PHE A 10 10.93 20.97 11.92
N LEU A 11 12.22 21.22 12.19
CA LEU A 11 13.09 21.94 11.26
C LEU A 11 13.02 21.24 9.90
N LYS A 12 12.58 21.95 8.85
CA LYS A 12 12.69 21.47 7.47
C LYS A 12 14.16 21.15 7.23
N SER A 13 14.51 19.87 7.18
CA SER A 13 15.90 19.43 7.02
C SER A 13 16.55 20.19 5.86
N SER A 14 17.73 20.76 6.08
CA SER A 14 18.49 21.55 5.12
C SER A 14 19.02 20.74 3.92
N ASN A 15 18.56 19.51 3.75
CA ASN A 15 19.09 18.53 2.81
C ASN A 15 18.45 18.58 1.40
N GLN A 16 17.81 19.69 1.03
CA GLN A 16 17.13 19.83 -0.26
C GLN A 16 18.05 19.53 -1.46
N GLY A 17 19.33 19.93 -1.38
CA GLY A 17 20.33 19.64 -2.41
C GLY A 17 20.62 18.15 -2.58
N PHE A 18 20.70 17.41 -1.47
CA PHE A 18 20.88 15.96 -1.50
C PHE A 18 19.66 15.26 -2.11
N TYR A 19 18.44 15.58 -1.65
CA TYR A 19 17.21 15.00 -2.19
C TYR A 19 17.06 15.26 -3.69
N LYS A 20 17.32 16.49 -4.15
CA LYS A 20 17.28 16.84 -5.57
C LYS A 20 18.28 16.02 -6.38
N THR A 21 19.52 15.90 -5.89
CA THR A 21 20.58 15.14 -6.56
C THR A 21 20.23 13.65 -6.62
N LEU A 22 19.74 13.07 -5.52
CA LEU A 22 19.30 11.68 -5.45
C LEU A 22 18.18 11.39 -6.45
N ASN A 23 17.09 12.17 -6.43
CA ASN A 23 15.97 11.99 -7.35
C ASN A 23 16.36 12.14 -8.82
N THR A 24 17.28 13.06 -9.12
CA THR A 24 17.81 13.26 -10.48
C THR A 24 18.54 12.00 -10.95
N ARG A 25 19.45 11.47 -10.13
CA ARG A 25 20.25 10.28 -10.46
C ARG A 25 19.39 9.02 -10.57
N VAL A 26 18.44 8.82 -9.65
CA VAL A 26 17.49 7.70 -9.72
C VAL A 26 16.66 7.82 -11.01
N THR A 27 16.15 9.01 -11.35
CA THR A 27 15.37 9.18 -12.58
C THR A 27 16.19 8.92 -13.84
N ALA A 28 17.44 9.39 -13.89
CA ALA A 28 18.36 9.11 -15.00
C ALA A 28 18.59 7.60 -15.16
N TYR A 29 18.82 6.88 -14.06
CA TYR A 29 19.01 5.42 -14.10
C TYR A 29 17.81 4.69 -14.74
N PHE A 30 16.58 5.00 -14.33
CA PHE A 30 15.39 4.38 -14.93
C PHE A 30 15.26 4.71 -16.42
N SER A 31 15.54 5.96 -16.82
CA SER A 31 15.48 6.39 -18.22
C SER A 31 16.54 5.70 -19.09
N GLU A 32 17.81 5.71 -18.66
CA GLU A 32 18.93 5.10 -19.38
C GLU A 32 18.76 3.57 -19.54
N LYS A 33 18.18 2.91 -18.52
CA LYS A 33 17.90 1.47 -18.55
C LYS A 33 16.55 1.12 -19.18
N LYS A 34 15.77 2.11 -19.64
CA LYS A 34 14.41 1.93 -20.19
C LYS A 34 13.48 1.15 -19.24
N LEU A 35 13.63 1.38 -17.94
CA LEU A 35 12.79 0.79 -16.91
C LEU A 35 11.61 1.72 -16.61
N THR A 36 10.42 1.14 -16.45
CA THR A 36 9.26 1.87 -15.96
C THR A 36 9.37 2.09 -14.45
N LYS A 37 8.88 3.24 -13.97
CA LYS A 37 8.70 3.52 -12.54
C LYS A 37 7.34 3.08 -12.02
N HIS A 38 6.46 2.68 -12.92
CA HIS A 38 5.07 2.33 -12.64
C HIS A 38 4.93 0.81 -12.51
N ALA A 39 3.68 0.39 -12.29
CA ALA A 39 3.34 -0.97 -11.93
C ALA A 39 3.87 -1.98 -12.95
N ASN A 40 4.29 -3.12 -12.40
CA ASN A 40 4.72 -4.29 -13.17
C ASN A 40 3.68 -5.41 -13.03
N PRO A 41 3.79 -6.50 -13.80
CA PRO A 41 2.85 -7.63 -13.71
C PRO A 41 2.72 -8.23 -12.31
N GLY A 42 3.81 -8.22 -11.52
CA GLY A 42 3.80 -8.68 -10.13
C GLY A 42 2.89 -7.84 -9.24
N MET A 43 2.85 -6.51 -9.44
CA MET A 43 1.95 -5.62 -8.71
C MET A 43 0.48 -5.83 -9.08
N VAL A 44 0.19 -6.08 -10.35
CA VAL A 44 -1.17 -6.42 -10.81
C VAL A 44 -1.63 -7.73 -10.19
N PHE A 45 -0.79 -8.77 -10.23
CA PHE A 45 -1.07 -10.04 -9.59
C PHE A 45 -1.29 -9.90 -8.08
N LYS A 46 -0.39 -9.18 -7.39
CA LYS A 46 -0.51 -8.87 -5.96
C LYS A 46 -1.86 -8.21 -5.64
N SER A 47 -2.28 -7.24 -6.44
CA SER A 47 -3.57 -6.56 -6.27
C SER A 47 -4.74 -7.52 -6.45
N PHE A 48 -4.76 -8.27 -7.55
CA PHE A 48 -5.79 -9.26 -7.81
C PHE A 48 -5.88 -10.31 -6.70
N PHE A 49 -4.73 -10.81 -6.23
CA PHE A 49 -4.64 -11.76 -5.13
C PHE A 49 -5.23 -11.18 -3.83
N MET A 50 -4.85 -9.96 -3.44
CA MET A 50 -5.34 -9.34 -2.20
C MET A 50 -6.85 -9.05 -2.27
N LEU A 51 -7.35 -8.58 -3.42
CA LEU A 51 -8.80 -8.40 -3.61
C LEU A 51 -9.53 -9.74 -3.54
N SER A 52 -9.00 -10.78 -4.18
CA SER A 52 -9.59 -12.13 -4.15
C SER A 52 -9.61 -12.70 -2.73
N LEU A 53 -8.55 -12.48 -1.95
CA LEU A 53 -8.45 -12.91 -0.56
C LEU A 53 -9.47 -12.20 0.35
N TYR A 54 -9.92 -11.00 -0.02
CA TYR A 54 -10.98 -10.28 0.69
C TYR A 54 -12.38 -10.70 0.21
N PHE A 55 -12.65 -10.63 -1.10
CA PHE A 55 -14.00 -10.82 -1.63
C PHE A 55 -14.43 -12.28 -1.71
N SER A 56 -13.53 -13.20 -2.06
CA SER A 56 -13.91 -14.61 -2.24
C SER A 56 -14.43 -15.24 -0.95
N PRO A 57 -13.78 -15.10 0.22
CA PRO A 57 -14.33 -15.64 1.46
C PRO A 57 -15.68 -15.04 1.85
N ILE A 58 -15.90 -13.75 1.58
CA ILE A 58 -17.18 -13.09 1.83
C ILE A 58 -18.28 -13.71 0.96
N VAL A 59 -18.04 -13.85 -0.35
CA VAL A 59 -19.03 -14.45 -1.27
C VAL A 59 -19.31 -15.91 -0.90
N ILE A 60 -18.28 -16.70 -0.59
CA ILE A 60 -18.44 -18.10 -0.18
C ILE A 60 -19.24 -18.20 1.13
N SER A 61 -19.03 -17.28 2.07
CA SER A 61 -19.72 -17.27 3.37
C SER A 61 -21.24 -17.14 3.27
N LEU A 62 -21.75 -16.54 2.18
CA LEU A 62 -23.19 -16.37 1.94
C LEU A 62 -23.95 -17.70 1.74
N PHE A 63 -23.22 -18.76 1.36
CA PHE A 63 -23.81 -20.07 1.05
C PHE A 63 -23.50 -21.13 2.13
N LEU A 64 -22.88 -20.73 3.25
CA LEU A 64 -22.46 -21.62 4.32
C LEU A 64 -23.36 -21.49 5.55
N SER A 65 -23.74 -22.64 6.12
CA SER A 65 -24.48 -22.74 7.38
C SER A 65 -23.61 -23.15 8.58
N ASN A 66 -22.37 -23.60 8.33
CA ASN A 66 -21.46 -24.01 9.40
C ASN A 66 -20.77 -22.80 10.04
N THR A 67 -21.05 -22.57 11.33
CA THR A 67 -20.54 -21.43 12.10
C THR A 67 -19.01 -21.35 12.13
N PHE A 68 -18.31 -22.47 12.31
CA PHE A 68 -16.84 -22.46 12.40
C PHE A 68 -16.20 -22.11 11.05
N LEU A 69 -16.73 -22.63 9.95
CA LEU A 69 -16.28 -22.26 8.61
C LEU A 69 -16.59 -20.79 8.29
N PHE A 70 -17.75 -20.30 8.71
CA PHE A 70 -18.12 -18.88 8.55
C PHE A 70 -17.10 -17.97 9.26
N ILE A 71 -16.80 -18.23 10.53
CA ILE A 71 -15.79 -17.48 11.29
C ILE A 71 -14.42 -17.57 10.61
N GLY A 72 -14.01 -18.77 10.18
CA GLY A 72 -12.73 -18.97 9.49
C GLY A 72 -12.61 -18.14 8.20
N LEU A 73 -13.66 -18.09 7.38
CA LEU A 73 -13.68 -17.27 6.16
C LEU A 73 -13.62 -15.77 6.47
N TRP A 74 -14.29 -15.32 7.53
CA TRP A 74 -14.20 -13.92 7.97
C TRP A 74 -12.83 -13.54 8.50
N CYS A 75 -12.12 -14.45 9.19
CA CYS A 75 -10.72 -14.25 9.56
C CYS A 75 -9.84 -14.09 8.31
N ILE A 76 -10.03 -14.93 7.30
CA ILE A 76 -9.30 -14.84 6.02
C ILE A 76 -9.62 -13.52 5.31
N ALA A 77 -10.88 -13.11 5.27
CA ALA A 77 -11.28 -11.82 4.71
C ALA A 77 -10.62 -10.64 5.46
N GLY A 78 -10.50 -10.73 6.79
CA GLY A 78 -9.77 -9.73 7.59
C GLY A 78 -8.30 -9.60 7.20
N ILE A 79 -7.62 -10.72 6.93
CA ILE A 79 -6.25 -10.73 6.39
C ILE A 79 -6.22 -10.06 5.01
N GLY A 80 -7.18 -10.38 4.14
CA GLY A 80 -7.34 -9.73 2.84
C GLY A 80 -7.51 -8.22 2.94
N MET A 81 -8.37 -7.75 3.85
CA MET A 81 -8.60 -6.31 4.08
C MET A 81 -7.33 -5.59 4.56
N ALA A 82 -6.60 -6.17 5.52
CA ALA A 82 -5.33 -5.63 5.97
C ALA A 82 -4.29 -5.59 4.84
N GLY A 83 -4.24 -6.64 4.01
CA GLY A 83 -3.39 -6.72 2.82
C GLY A 83 -3.72 -5.68 1.75
N ILE A 84 -5.00 -5.37 1.53
CA ILE A 84 -5.40 -4.28 0.63
C ILE A 84 -4.82 -2.94 1.12
N GLY A 85 -4.95 -2.63 2.42
CA GLY A 85 -4.42 -1.40 3.00
C GLY A 85 -2.88 -1.30 2.94
N LEU A 86 -2.18 -2.32 3.45
CA LEU A 86 -0.72 -2.30 3.57
C LEU A 86 -0.01 -2.53 2.24
N ALA A 87 -0.61 -3.28 1.32
CA ALA A 87 0.05 -3.75 0.12
C ALA A 87 -0.43 -3.03 -1.15
N VAL A 88 -1.74 -2.78 -1.29
CA VAL A 88 -2.28 -2.14 -2.51
C VAL A 88 -2.36 -0.62 -2.33
N MET A 89 -3.01 -0.14 -1.26
CA MET A 89 -3.19 1.30 -1.03
C MET A 89 -1.85 2.01 -0.74
N HIS A 90 -0.95 1.38 0.02
CA HIS A 90 0.39 1.91 0.27
C HIS A 90 1.17 2.13 -1.05
N ASP A 91 1.21 1.11 -1.92
CA ASP A 91 1.86 1.20 -3.23
C ASP A 91 1.22 2.29 -4.11
N ALA A 92 -0.10 2.46 -4.04
CA ALA A 92 -0.83 3.52 -4.75
C ALA A 92 -0.48 4.92 -4.23
N ASN A 93 -0.35 5.09 -2.92
CA ASN A 93 0.09 6.36 -2.34
C ASN A 93 1.54 6.73 -2.71
N HIS A 94 2.36 5.73 -3.07
CA HIS A 94 3.69 5.95 -3.64
C HIS A 94 3.67 6.24 -5.15
N GLY A 95 2.50 6.30 -5.78
CA GLY A 95 2.36 6.55 -7.21
C GLY A 95 2.81 5.37 -8.07
N ALA A 96 2.88 4.15 -7.52
CA ALA A 96 3.34 3.01 -8.29
C ALA A 96 2.33 2.58 -9.37
N TYR A 97 1.03 2.87 -9.23
CA TYR A 97 0.02 2.48 -10.21
C TYR A 97 -0.24 3.49 -11.34
N SER A 98 0.31 4.72 -11.27
CA SER A 98 0.05 5.81 -12.23
C SER A 98 1.26 6.67 -12.51
#